data_AF-A0A2H0Y8C2-F1
#
_entry.id   AF-A0A2H0Y8C2-F1
#
_cell.length_a   1.000
_cell.length_b   1.000
_cell.length_c   1.000
_cell.angle_alpha   90.00
_cell.angle_beta   90.00
_cell.angle_gamma   90.00
#
_symmetry.space_group_name_H-M   'P 1'
#
loop_
_entity.id
_entity.type
_entity.pdbx_description
1 polymer ?
#
loop_
_entity_poly.entity_id
_entity_poly.type
_entity_poly.pdbx_seq_one_letter_code
_entity_poly.pdbx_strand_id
1 'polypeptide(L)'
;MIKPLKKIEIKVIFLGLLPFIFSAFAGIDLITPLFLVCLYLYAQARRLFIKNCNLPNLALSFLIIFVSSYFICGNRMPLYYIPFSVIPMLLMLLFGSLEISLLIALGAGISVALAMALAKGGQTMTLWSIGNQTTAFRPAAAVSRYPLQLLLLFLVSAILGAILVSGARKRATIMRAGIITGIAQLLVLILTEPFKKAFSISSLWFLLNGVVSSIIVLGILPIFEYLFSTVTNISLLELADFHQPLLELLIEKAPGTYHHSLIVGNLSETAARSIGANALLSRVGAYYHDIGKLQKPEYFSENQDRETNKHDTLTPTMSKLIIMNHVKEGIELAKKYKLNPLLIDFIEQHHGNSLVYYFYRRALESHQENQDIKEEGFRYPGPKPNSKETAIVLLADSVEAAARALKEPSPAKIEELVHKVINNKFIDGQLDECDLTLKDLEKISAVFIRLLCGIYHSRTNYPDNRINQP
;
A
#
# COMPACT_ATOMS: atom_id res chain seq x y z
N MET A 1 7.22 -33.88 24.71
CA MET A 1 8.18 -33.21 23.80
C MET A 1 7.60 -31.86 23.38
N ILE A 2 8.09 -30.78 23.99
CA ILE A 2 7.69 -29.40 23.65
C ILE A 2 8.38 -29.07 22.32
N LYS A 3 7.61 -28.79 21.26
CA LYS A 3 8.19 -28.34 19.98
C LYS A 3 9.00 -27.06 20.22
N PRO A 4 10.21 -26.93 19.64
CA PRO A 4 10.96 -25.69 19.77
C PRO A 4 10.14 -24.55 19.16
N LEU A 5 9.87 -23.51 19.95
CA LEU A 5 9.24 -22.28 19.48
C LEU A 5 10.02 -21.78 18.26
N LYS A 6 9.33 -21.55 17.14
CA LYS A 6 9.97 -21.01 15.93
C LYS A 6 10.63 -19.68 16.30
N LYS A 7 11.76 -19.35 15.65
CA LYS A 7 12.50 -18.07 15.85
C LYS A 7 11.60 -16.82 15.78
N ILE A 8 10.48 -16.91 15.05
CA ILE A 8 9.42 -15.89 14.96
C ILE A 8 8.64 -15.76 16.28
N GLU A 9 8.28 -16.86 16.93
CA GLU A 9 7.51 -16.87 18.18
C GLU A 9 8.31 -16.25 19.34
N ILE A 10 9.63 -16.47 19.38
CA ILE A 10 10.51 -15.86 20.38
C ILE A 10 10.62 -14.33 20.17
N LYS A 11 10.74 -13.87 18.91
CA LYS A 11 10.75 -12.43 18.59
C LYS A 11 9.43 -11.76 18.97
N VAL A 12 8.30 -12.41 18.70
CA VAL A 12 6.96 -11.92 19.04
C VAL A 12 6.78 -11.80 20.56
N ILE A 13 7.25 -12.79 21.33
CA ILE A 13 7.20 -12.75 22.80
C ILE A 13 8.05 -11.58 23.33
N PHE A 14 9.26 -11.40 22.82
CA PHE A 14 10.16 -10.30 23.24
C PHE A 14 9.60 -8.91 22.88
N LEU A 15 9.09 -8.74 21.66
CA LEU A 15 8.40 -7.52 21.21
C LEU A 15 7.09 -7.28 21.97
N GLY A 16 6.40 -8.34 22.38
CA GLY A 16 5.18 -8.28 23.18
C GLY A 16 5.44 -7.89 24.64
N LEU A 17 6.62 -8.23 25.19
CA LEU A 17 7.03 -7.88 26.55
C LEU A 17 7.58 -6.45 26.67
N LEU A 18 8.15 -5.90 25.58
CA LEU A 18 8.71 -4.54 25.56
C LEU A 18 7.70 -3.46 26.00
N PRO A 19 6.44 -3.47 25.52
CA PRO A 19 5.40 -2.56 25.99
C PRO A 19 5.09 -2.68 27.48
N PHE A 20 5.13 -3.89 28.06
CA PHE A 20 4.93 -4.10 29.50
C PHE A 20 6.09 -3.53 30.32
N ILE A 21 7.33 -3.75 29.88
CA ILE A 21 8.54 -3.22 30.54
C ILE A 21 8.56 -1.69 30.45
N PHE A 22 8.30 -1.12 29.26
CA PHE A 22 8.19 0.32 29.09
C PHE A 22 7.08 0.92 29.94
N SER A 23 5.91 0.27 29.99
CA SER A 23 4.79 0.73 30.83
C SER A 23 5.15 0.71 32.31
N ALA A 24 5.82 -0.35 32.79
CA ALA A 24 6.28 -0.45 34.16
C ALA A 24 7.32 0.63 34.52
N PHE A 25 8.28 0.93 33.64
CA PHE A 25 9.28 1.99 33.85
C PHE A 25 8.68 3.40 33.80
N ALA A 26 7.67 3.63 32.95
CA ALA A 26 7.02 4.92 32.79
C ALA A 26 5.88 5.17 33.80
N GLY A 27 5.60 4.22 34.70
CA GLY A 27 4.48 4.31 35.65
C GLY A 27 3.10 4.26 34.97
N ILE A 28 3.02 3.65 33.79
CA ILE A 28 1.81 3.46 32.99
C ILE A 28 1.15 2.13 33.40
N ASP A 29 -0.18 2.14 33.48
CA ASP A 29 -1.04 1.00 33.82
C ASP A 29 -0.88 -0.21 32.85
N LEU A 30 -0.95 -1.43 33.40
CA LEU A 30 -0.90 -2.75 32.74
C LEU A 30 -1.97 -2.99 31.65
N ILE A 31 -3.01 -2.16 31.58
CA ILE A 31 -4.10 -2.22 30.58
C ILE A 31 -3.59 -1.85 29.18
N THR A 32 -2.66 -0.91 29.07
CA THR A 32 -2.07 -0.47 27.79
C THR A 32 -1.40 -1.62 27.03
N PRO A 33 -0.50 -2.41 27.65
CA PRO A 33 0.09 -3.56 26.99
C PRO A 33 -0.89 -4.75 26.86
N LEU A 34 -1.89 -4.89 27.74
CA LEU A 34 -2.98 -5.87 27.57
C LEU A 34 -3.83 -5.59 26.32
N PHE A 35 -4.15 -4.32 26.05
CA PHE A 35 -4.85 -3.90 24.83
C PHE A 35 -4.03 -4.20 23.57
N LEU A 36 -2.72 -3.93 23.59
CA LEU A 36 -1.81 -4.28 22.49
C LEU A 36 -1.78 -5.79 22.21
N VAL A 37 -1.82 -6.63 23.27
CA VAL A 37 -1.93 -8.09 23.14
C VAL A 37 -3.30 -8.50 22.59
N CYS A 38 -4.39 -7.89 23.04
CA CYS A 38 -5.74 -8.17 22.50
C CYS A 38 -5.87 -7.74 21.02
N LEU A 39 -5.31 -6.59 20.65
CA LEU A 39 -5.23 -6.14 19.27
C LEU A 39 -4.41 -7.11 18.40
N TYR A 40 -3.29 -7.60 18.95
CA TYR A 40 -2.46 -8.63 18.32
C TYR A 40 -3.25 -9.92 18.09
N LEU A 41 -3.93 -10.45 19.10
CA LEU A 41 -4.73 -11.66 19.00
C LEU A 41 -5.91 -11.50 18.03
N TYR A 42 -6.58 -10.35 18.03
CA TYR A 42 -7.66 -10.05 17.09
C TYR A 42 -7.15 -9.99 15.65
N ALA A 43 -6.04 -9.28 15.41
CA ALA A 43 -5.45 -9.14 14.08
C ALA A 43 -4.94 -10.50 13.55
N GLN A 44 -4.38 -11.35 14.42
CA GLN A 44 -3.97 -12.70 14.09
C GLN A 44 -5.18 -13.61 13.77
N ALA A 45 -6.27 -13.52 14.56
CA ALA A 45 -7.47 -14.35 14.41
C ALA A 45 -8.24 -14.05 13.11
N ARG A 46 -8.29 -12.79 12.67
CA ARG A 46 -9.00 -12.38 11.45
C ARG A 46 -8.25 -12.72 10.16
N ARG A 47 -7.01 -13.23 10.22
CA ARG A 47 -6.11 -13.33 9.06
C ARG A 47 -6.03 -12.03 8.23
N LEU A 48 -6.31 -10.88 8.84
CA LEU A 48 -6.14 -9.55 8.24
C LEU A 48 -4.66 -9.23 8.00
N PHE A 49 -3.77 -10.07 8.53
CA PHE A 49 -2.34 -10.08 8.31
C PHE A 49 -1.98 -10.65 6.93
N ILE A 50 -2.13 -9.84 5.88
CA ILE A 50 -1.54 -10.17 4.58
C ILE A 50 -0.57 -9.03 4.22
N LYS A 51 0.72 -9.34 4.39
CA LYS A 51 1.93 -8.71 3.84
C LYS A 51 2.31 -7.26 4.20
N ASN A 52 1.39 -6.30 4.38
CA ASN A 52 1.78 -4.88 4.39
C ASN A 52 1.67 -4.14 5.75
N CYS A 53 1.01 -4.73 6.75
CA CYS A 53 0.89 -4.13 8.09
C CYS A 53 1.87 -4.80 9.07
N ASN A 54 3.10 -4.31 9.18
CA ASN A 54 4.03 -4.80 10.18
C ASN A 54 3.55 -4.43 11.59
N LEU A 55 3.45 -5.41 12.50
CA LEU A 55 3.02 -5.23 13.89
C LEU A 55 3.80 -4.11 14.63
N PRO A 56 5.13 -3.95 14.46
CA PRO A 56 5.87 -2.83 15.04
C PRO A 56 5.32 -1.46 14.62
N ASN A 57 4.80 -1.32 13.41
CA ASN A 57 4.30 -0.05 12.87
C ASN A 57 3.02 0.36 13.58
N LEU A 58 2.09 -0.59 13.74
CA LEU A 58 0.84 -0.40 14.48
C LEU A 58 1.12 -0.12 15.97
N ALA A 59 2.06 -0.85 16.56
CA ALA A 59 2.49 -0.61 17.94
C ALA A 59 3.12 0.78 18.11
N LEU A 60 3.95 1.23 17.17
CA LEU A 60 4.54 2.57 17.18
C LEU A 60 3.47 3.66 17.08
N SER A 61 2.50 3.53 16.16
CA SER A 61 1.39 4.48 16.03
C SER A 61 0.54 4.55 17.29
N PHE A 62 0.24 3.39 17.91
CA PHE A 62 -0.46 3.33 19.19
C PHE A 62 0.36 3.98 20.33
N LEU A 63 1.66 3.71 20.39
CA LEU A 63 2.54 4.27 21.43
C LEU A 63 2.61 5.80 21.32
N ILE A 64 2.75 6.33 20.11
CA ILE A 64 2.82 7.79 19.88
C ILE A 64 1.53 8.47 20.36
N ILE A 65 0.35 7.95 19.98
CA ILE A 65 -0.93 8.54 20.40
C ILE A 65 -1.14 8.41 21.91
N PHE A 66 -0.80 7.26 22.47
CA PHE A 66 -1.00 6.99 23.89
C PHE A 66 -0.10 7.88 24.74
N VAL A 67 1.21 7.89 24.47
CA VAL A 67 2.20 8.65 25.26
C VAL A 67 1.96 10.15 25.17
N SER A 68 1.68 10.68 23.97
CA SER A 68 1.38 12.11 23.80
C SER A 68 0.11 12.50 24.56
N SER A 69 -0.95 11.71 24.44
CA SER A 69 -2.22 11.96 25.15
C SER A 69 -2.07 11.83 26.66
N TYR A 70 -1.39 10.79 27.14
CA TYR A 70 -1.11 10.57 28.56
C TYR A 70 -0.30 11.72 29.17
N PHE A 71 0.74 12.20 28.47
CA PHE A 71 1.56 13.32 28.92
C PHE A 71 0.75 14.62 29.01
N ILE A 72 -0.06 14.93 27.99
CA ILE A 72 -0.93 16.12 27.97
C ILE A 72 -1.94 16.06 29.13
N CYS A 73 -2.58 14.91 29.31
CA CYS A 73 -3.55 14.69 30.38
C CYS A 73 -2.91 14.72 31.78
N GLY A 74 -1.74 14.10 31.96
CA GLY A 74 -1.01 14.02 33.22
C GLY A 74 -0.54 15.39 33.71
N ASN A 75 -0.08 16.25 32.80
CA ASN A 75 0.31 17.63 33.11
C ASN A 75 -0.86 18.63 33.19
N ARG A 76 -2.12 18.14 33.15
CA ARG A 76 -3.35 18.96 33.19
C ARG A 76 -3.41 20.01 32.08
N MET A 77 -2.77 19.74 30.95
CA MET A 77 -2.85 20.61 29.78
C MET A 77 -4.25 20.50 29.13
N PRO A 78 -4.73 21.54 28.44
CA PRO A 78 -6.00 21.51 27.73
C PRO A 78 -6.10 20.39 26.68
N LEU A 79 -7.28 19.76 26.60
CA LEU A 79 -7.52 18.60 25.72
C LEU A 79 -7.35 18.89 24.23
N TYR A 80 -7.58 20.13 23.78
CA TYR A 80 -7.40 20.51 22.38
C TYR A 80 -5.94 20.50 21.91
N TYR A 81 -4.97 20.26 22.80
CA TYR A 81 -3.59 19.97 22.40
C TYR A 81 -3.38 18.52 21.97
N ILE A 82 -4.30 17.61 22.29
CA ILE A 82 -4.25 16.23 21.80
C ILE A 82 -4.69 16.22 20.33
N PRO A 83 -3.84 15.81 19.38
CA PRO A 83 -4.20 15.82 17.97
C PRO A 83 -5.01 14.57 17.59
N PHE A 84 -6.27 14.53 18.05
CA PHE A 84 -7.12 13.32 18.02
C PHE A 84 -7.26 12.67 16.64
N SER A 85 -7.20 13.44 15.55
CA SER A 85 -7.43 12.93 14.20
C SER A 85 -6.16 12.49 13.46
N VAL A 86 -4.95 12.84 13.96
CA VAL A 86 -3.68 12.56 13.26
C VAL A 86 -3.50 11.07 12.98
N ILE A 87 -3.65 10.25 14.01
CA ILE A 87 -3.34 8.82 13.93
C ILE A 87 -4.41 8.07 13.14
N PRO A 88 -5.73 8.30 13.36
CA PRO A 88 -6.74 7.72 12.50
C PRO A 88 -6.54 8.03 11.01
N MET A 89 -6.20 9.29 10.69
CA MET A 89 -5.93 9.72 9.32
C MET A 89 -4.70 9.01 8.76
N LEU A 90 -3.58 9.00 9.49
CA LEU A 90 -2.34 8.34 9.05
C LEU A 90 -2.54 6.85 8.81
N LEU A 91 -3.16 6.14 9.75
CA LEU A 91 -3.40 4.71 9.63
C LEU A 91 -4.28 4.38 8.43
N MET A 92 -5.32 5.20 8.18
CA MET A 92 -6.16 5.00 7.01
C MET A 92 -5.41 5.27 5.70
N LEU A 93 -4.57 6.31 5.66
CA LEU A 93 -3.76 6.63 4.47
C LEU A 93 -2.72 5.55 4.17
N LEU A 94 -2.04 5.04 5.20
CA LEU A 94 -0.94 4.07 5.06
C LEU A 94 -1.40 2.65 4.80
N PHE A 95 -2.53 2.24 5.39
CA PHE A 95 -2.98 0.84 5.38
C PHE A 95 -4.30 0.63 4.65
N GLY A 96 -5.06 1.68 4.34
CA GLY A 96 -6.35 1.58 3.64
C GLY A 96 -7.43 0.83 4.43
N SER A 97 -7.21 0.52 5.71
CA SER A 97 -8.12 -0.25 6.55
C SER A 97 -8.78 0.62 7.60
N LEU A 98 -10.10 0.81 7.43
CA LEU A 98 -10.93 1.53 8.39
C LEU A 98 -10.94 0.81 9.75
N GLU A 99 -10.97 -0.53 9.75
CA GLU A 99 -10.99 -1.33 10.97
C GLU A 99 -9.75 -1.09 11.83
N ILE A 100 -8.55 -1.13 11.23
CA ILE A 100 -7.29 -0.91 11.96
C ILE A 100 -7.24 0.51 12.54
N SER A 101 -7.62 1.50 11.72
CA SER A 101 -7.65 2.90 12.14
C SER A 101 -8.58 3.12 13.34
N LEU A 102 -9.80 2.58 13.29
CA LEU A 102 -10.77 2.67 14.38
C LEU A 102 -10.31 1.94 15.64
N LEU A 103 -9.80 0.71 15.51
CA LEU A 103 -9.37 -0.11 16.66
C LEU A 103 -8.23 0.56 17.43
N ILE A 104 -7.22 1.09 16.74
CA ILE A 104 -6.08 1.75 17.40
C ILE A 104 -6.54 3.03 18.09
N ALA A 105 -7.37 3.83 17.43
CA ALA A 105 -7.86 5.08 17.99
C ALA A 105 -8.77 4.87 19.21
N LEU A 106 -9.66 3.87 19.15
CA LEU A 106 -10.51 3.47 20.28
C LEU A 106 -9.68 2.94 21.44
N GLY A 107 -8.72 2.07 21.16
CA GLY A 107 -7.79 1.54 22.14
C GLY A 107 -7.04 2.63 22.89
N ALA A 108 -6.48 3.58 22.15
CA ALA A 108 -5.79 4.72 22.71
C ALA A 108 -6.71 5.58 23.58
N GLY A 109 -7.91 5.90 23.08
CA GLY A 109 -8.90 6.68 23.83
C GLY A 109 -9.33 6.02 25.13
N ILE A 110 -9.61 4.71 25.11
CA ILE A 110 -9.97 3.93 26.31
C ILE A 110 -8.80 3.89 27.28
N SER A 111 -7.58 3.61 26.80
CA SER A 111 -6.39 3.49 27.65
C SER A 111 -6.09 4.82 28.36
N VAL A 112 -6.17 5.94 27.65
CA VAL A 112 -5.96 7.28 28.24
C VAL A 112 -7.08 7.62 29.22
N ALA A 113 -8.34 7.34 28.88
CA ALA A 113 -9.49 7.59 29.75
C ALA A 113 -9.40 6.81 31.07
N LEU A 114 -9.01 5.54 31.02
CA LEU A 114 -8.79 4.68 32.18
C LEU A 114 -7.60 5.15 33.02
N ALA A 115 -6.46 5.44 32.40
CA ALA A 115 -5.29 5.96 33.10
C ALA A 115 -5.60 7.25 33.88
N MET A 116 -6.38 8.16 33.27
CA MET A 116 -6.86 9.37 33.95
C MET A 116 -7.82 9.09 35.10
N ALA A 117 -8.72 8.12 34.94
CA ALA A 117 -9.67 7.73 35.98
C ALA A 117 -8.93 7.14 37.20
N LEU A 118 -7.95 6.27 36.97
CA LEU A 118 -7.12 5.65 38.01
C LEU A 118 -6.22 6.68 38.70
N ALA A 119 -5.56 7.58 37.96
CA ALA A 119 -4.73 8.63 38.54
C ALA A 119 -5.52 9.56 39.49
N LYS A 120 -6.78 9.87 39.15
CA LYS A 120 -7.68 10.66 40.02
C LYS A 120 -8.25 9.84 41.18
N GLY A 121 -8.54 8.55 40.97
CA GLY A 121 -8.97 7.61 42.01
C GLY A 121 -7.90 7.39 43.09
N GLY A 122 -6.63 7.31 42.69
CA GLY A 122 -5.49 7.22 43.62
C GLY A 122 -5.28 8.48 44.47
N GLN A 123 -5.45 9.68 43.88
CA GLN A 123 -5.36 10.96 44.59
C GLN A 123 -6.49 11.18 45.59
N THR A 124 -7.70 10.68 45.30
CA THR A 124 -8.84 10.77 46.22
C THR A 124 -8.75 9.76 47.36
N MET A 125 -8.20 8.56 47.13
CA MET A 125 -7.93 7.59 48.21
C MET A 125 -6.78 7.99 49.14
N THR A 126 -5.71 8.60 48.62
CA THR A 126 -4.58 9.08 49.47
C THR A 126 -4.95 10.27 50.34
N LEU A 127 -5.86 11.15 49.89
CA LEU A 127 -6.42 12.22 50.73
C LEU A 127 -7.40 11.67 51.78
N TRP A 128 -8.09 10.57 51.51
CA TRP A 128 -9.01 9.93 52.46
C TRP A 128 -8.29 9.22 53.61
N SER A 129 -7.07 8.69 53.40
CA SER A 129 -6.29 8.06 54.48
C SER A 129 -5.60 9.06 55.42
N ILE A 130 -5.59 10.36 55.10
CA ILE A 130 -4.87 11.40 55.87
C ILE A 130 -5.83 12.39 56.56
N GLY A 131 -7.12 12.46 56.16
CA GLY A 131 -8.05 13.48 56.68
C GLY A 131 -9.43 12.95 57.08
N ASN A 132 -9.66 12.86 58.40
CA ASN A 132 -10.91 12.91 59.15
C ASN A 132 -12.22 12.32 58.56
N GLN A 133 -12.77 11.38 59.32
CA GLN A 133 -14.18 11.01 59.34
C GLN A 133 -15.04 12.21 59.78
N THR A 134 -15.49 13.04 58.84
CA THR A 134 -16.74 13.83 58.88
C THR A 134 -16.64 14.95 57.84
N THR A 135 -17.20 14.74 56.65
CA THR A 135 -17.92 15.77 55.88
C THR A 135 -18.44 15.13 54.59
N ALA A 136 -19.77 15.21 54.44
CA ALA A 136 -20.57 15.10 53.22
C ALA A 136 -20.07 14.18 52.09
N PHE A 137 -20.83 13.10 51.86
CA PHE A 137 -20.90 12.36 50.61
C PHE A 137 -21.13 13.34 49.44
N ARG A 138 -20.06 13.88 48.85
CA ARG A 138 -20.14 14.52 47.53
C ARG A 138 -20.45 13.39 46.57
N PRO A 139 -21.60 13.41 45.88
CA PRO A 139 -22.02 12.28 45.07
C PRO A 139 -20.94 11.96 44.06
N ALA A 140 -20.73 10.67 43.84
CA ALA A 140 -19.87 10.08 42.83
C ALA A 140 -20.12 10.58 41.39
N ALA A 141 -21.01 11.56 41.17
CA ALA A 141 -21.24 12.26 39.90
C ALA A 141 -20.06 13.14 39.43
N ALA A 142 -19.10 13.47 40.32
CA ALA A 142 -17.87 14.16 39.93
C ALA A 142 -16.79 13.21 39.35
N VAL A 143 -16.95 11.90 39.56
CA VAL A 143 -16.44 10.84 38.69
C VAL A 143 -17.48 10.73 37.56
N SER A 144 -17.30 11.05 36.29
CA SER A 144 -16.12 11.14 35.43
C SER A 144 -16.52 11.79 34.07
N ARG A 145 -16.90 13.08 34.02
CA ARG A 145 -17.22 13.73 32.72
C ARG A 145 -16.02 13.79 31.77
N TYR A 146 -14.81 13.97 32.31
CA TYR A 146 -13.57 14.05 31.54
C TYR A 146 -13.24 12.76 30.76
N PRO A 147 -13.27 11.55 31.36
CA PRO A 147 -13.08 10.30 30.62
C PRO A 147 -14.10 10.06 29.49
N LEU A 148 -15.39 10.35 29.73
CA LEU A 148 -16.42 10.19 28.71
C LEU A 148 -16.25 11.17 27.55
N GLN A 149 -15.99 12.44 27.84
CA GLN A 149 -15.71 13.47 26.85
C GLN A 149 -14.48 13.13 25.99
N LEU A 150 -13.41 12.65 26.62
CA LEU A 150 -12.20 12.22 25.95
C LEU A 150 -12.49 11.04 25.00
N LEU A 151 -13.23 10.03 25.47
CA LEU A 151 -13.65 8.90 24.65
C LEU A 151 -14.47 9.35 23.43
N LEU A 152 -15.42 10.27 23.61
CA LEU A 152 -16.24 10.81 22.53
C LEU A 152 -15.39 11.58 21.49
N LEU A 153 -14.42 12.39 21.94
CA LEU A 153 -13.50 13.11 21.05
C LEU A 153 -12.63 12.14 20.24
N PHE A 154 -12.09 11.09 20.86
CA PHE A 154 -11.36 10.04 20.15
C PHE A 154 -12.25 9.30 19.15
N LEU A 155 -13.47 8.91 19.55
CA LEU A 155 -14.40 8.18 18.69
C LEU A 155 -14.79 8.99 17.45
N VAL A 156 -15.24 10.24 17.63
CA VAL A 156 -15.66 11.10 16.53
C VAL A 156 -14.48 11.41 15.60
N SER A 157 -13.30 11.68 16.16
CA SER A 157 -12.09 11.92 15.37
C SER A 157 -11.60 10.69 14.62
N ALA A 158 -11.77 9.49 15.20
CA ALA A 158 -11.41 8.23 14.55
C ALA A 158 -12.32 7.95 13.36
N ILE A 159 -13.63 8.06 13.55
CA ILE A 159 -14.63 7.79 12.51
C ILE A 159 -14.48 8.81 11.38
N LEU A 160 -14.58 10.11 11.68
CA LEU A 160 -14.52 11.14 10.65
C LEU A 160 -13.14 11.25 10.02
N GLY A 161 -12.08 11.25 10.83
CA GLY A 161 -10.71 11.35 10.36
C GLY A 161 -10.36 10.22 9.40
N ALA A 162 -10.71 8.97 9.70
CA ALA A 162 -10.45 7.83 8.83
C ALA A 162 -11.35 7.85 7.59
N ILE A 163 -12.67 7.97 7.75
CA ILE A 163 -13.60 7.88 6.61
C ILE A 163 -13.32 8.98 5.58
N LEU A 164 -13.08 10.22 6.02
CA LEU A 164 -12.92 11.36 5.12
C LEU A 164 -11.60 11.35 4.33
N VAL A 165 -10.57 10.66 4.82
CA VAL A 165 -9.31 10.46 4.09
C VAL A 165 -9.23 9.10 3.37
N SER A 166 -10.26 8.27 3.50
CA SER A 166 -10.35 6.99 2.80
C SER A 166 -10.22 7.21 1.29
N GLY A 167 -9.24 6.56 0.67
CA GLY A 167 -8.97 6.70 -0.76
C GLY A 167 -8.51 8.10 -1.18
N ALA A 168 -7.99 8.92 -0.27
CA ALA A 168 -7.51 10.26 -0.59
C ALA A 168 -6.41 10.23 -1.66
N ARG A 169 -6.61 11.00 -2.73
CA ARG A 169 -5.67 11.16 -3.85
C ARG A 169 -5.03 12.56 -3.92
N LYS A 170 -5.55 13.50 -3.13
CA LYS A 170 -5.13 14.90 -3.12
C LYS A 170 -4.88 15.35 -1.69
N ARG A 171 -3.82 16.14 -1.47
CA ARG A 171 -3.50 16.75 -0.16
C ARG A 171 -4.65 17.62 0.37
N ALA A 172 -5.39 18.28 -0.53
CA ALA A 172 -6.59 19.06 -0.18
C ALA A 172 -7.71 18.22 0.45
N THR A 173 -7.80 16.92 0.17
CA THR A 173 -8.78 16.04 0.84
C THR A 173 -8.44 15.86 2.32
N ILE A 174 -7.16 15.73 2.66
CA ILE A 174 -6.69 15.62 4.05
C ILE A 174 -7.01 16.93 4.80
N MET A 175 -6.72 18.09 4.20
CA MET A 175 -7.06 19.39 4.81
C MET A 175 -8.57 19.56 5.06
N ARG A 176 -9.41 19.20 4.09
CA ARG A 176 -10.88 19.25 4.25
C ARG A 176 -11.36 18.30 5.35
N ALA A 177 -10.79 17.10 5.42
CA ALA A 177 -11.09 16.13 6.47
C ALA A 177 -10.75 16.68 7.86
N GLY A 178 -9.64 17.42 7.99
CA GLY A 178 -9.27 18.11 9.23
C GLY A 178 -10.28 19.14 9.67
N ILE A 179 -10.70 20.02 8.76
CA ILE A 179 -11.69 21.07 9.05
C ILE A 179 -13.00 20.44 9.53
N ILE A 180 -13.52 19.45 8.79
CA ILE A 180 -14.77 18.76 9.16
C ILE A 180 -14.64 18.06 10.52
N THR A 181 -13.50 17.42 10.78
CA THR A 181 -13.25 16.76 12.06
C THR A 181 -13.15 17.77 13.21
N GLY A 182 -12.51 18.91 13.01
CA GLY A 182 -12.43 20.00 14.00
C GLY A 182 -13.80 20.61 14.33
N ILE A 183 -14.67 20.78 13.32
CA ILE A 183 -16.07 21.19 13.53
C ILE A 183 -16.80 20.16 14.39
N ALA A 184 -16.64 18.86 14.10
CA ALA A 184 -17.28 17.82 14.87
C ALA A 184 -16.77 17.74 16.32
N GLN A 185 -15.47 17.94 16.55
CA GLN A 185 -14.88 18.04 17.89
C GLN A 185 -15.46 19.23 18.67
N LEU A 186 -15.63 20.39 18.02
CA LEU A 186 -16.29 21.55 18.61
C LEU A 186 -17.75 21.25 19.00
N LEU A 187 -18.50 20.55 18.15
CA LEU A 187 -19.87 20.14 18.47
C LEU A 187 -19.91 19.19 19.68
N VAL A 188 -19.00 18.22 19.76
CA VAL A 188 -18.86 17.34 20.93
C VAL A 188 -18.62 18.18 22.20
N LEU A 189 -17.76 19.19 22.13
CA LEU A 189 -17.50 20.09 23.26
C LEU A 189 -18.77 20.85 23.68
N ILE A 190 -19.50 21.43 22.72
CA ILE A 190 -20.72 22.21 23.01
C ILE A 190 -21.79 21.33 23.68
N LEU A 191 -21.90 20.07 23.28
CA LEU A 191 -22.88 19.13 23.83
C LEU A 191 -22.48 18.58 25.21
N THR A 192 -21.19 18.62 25.56
CA THR A 192 -20.67 18.00 26.80
C THR A 192 -20.30 19.00 27.89
N GLU A 193 -20.04 20.26 27.54
CA GLU A 193 -19.66 21.32 28.49
C GLU A 193 -20.82 22.26 28.85
N PRO A 194 -20.83 22.85 30.06
CA PRO A 194 -21.79 23.91 30.41
C PRO A 194 -21.69 25.09 29.44
N PHE A 195 -22.82 25.71 29.12
CA PHE A 195 -22.95 26.79 28.13
C PHE A 195 -21.83 27.85 28.19
N LYS A 196 -21.53 28.40 29.38
CA LYS A 196 -20.48 29.42 29.55
C LYS A 196 -19.08 28.96 29.13
N LYS A 197 -18.76 27.67 29.30
CA LYS A 197 -17.47 27.08 28.93
C LYS A 197 -17.48 26.62 27.48
N ALA A 198 -18.61 26.13 26.98
CA ALA A 198 -18.81 25.71 25.59
C ALA A 198 -18.61 26.86 24.58
N PHE A 199 -18.98 28.10 24.92
CA PHE A 199 -18.84 29.28 24.05
C PHE A 199 -17.63 30.17 24.40
N SER A 200 -16.64 29.62 25.09
CA SER A 200 -15.38 30.33 25.32
C SER A 200 -14.55 30.43 24.04
N ILE A 201 -13.70 31.45 23.92
CA ILE A 201 -12.66 31.51 22.87
C ILE A 201 -11.79 30.25 22.85
N SER A 202 -11.66 29.58 24.00
CA SER A 202 -10.93 28.32 24.11
C SER A 202 -11.53 27.17 23.28
N SER A 203 -12.83 27.21 22.99
CA SER A 203 -13.50 26.23 22.13
C SER A 203 -13.05 26.31 20.68
N LEU A 204 -12.64 27.49 20.19
CA LEU A 204 -12.11 27.66 18.83
C LEU A 204 -10.82 26.86 18.60
N TRP A 205 -10.08 26.53 19.66
CA TRP A 205 -8.89 25.67 19.55
C TRP A 205 -9.21 24.24 19.10
N PHE A 206 -10.43 23.74 19.29
CA PHE A 206 -10.84 22.43 18.75
C PHE A 206 -11.06 22.47 17.23
N LEU A 207 -11.55 23.59 16.70
CA LEU A 207 -11.59 23.78 15.25
C LEU A 207 -10.17 23.81 14.67
N LEU A 208 -9.26 24.56 15.31
CA LEU A 208 -7.85 24.63 14.93
C LEU A 208 -7.14 23.27 15.09
N ASN A 209 -7.54 22.44 16.06
CA ASN A 209 -6.98 21.11 16.26
C ASN A 209 -7.10 20.24 15.00
N GLY A 210 -8.25 20.23 14.33
CA GLY A 210 -8.45 19.46 13.10
C GLY A 210 -7.57 19.95 11.94
N VAL A 211 -7.38 21.27 11.82
CA VAL A 211 -6.49 21.87 10.81
C VAL A 211 -5.02 21.53 11.11
N VAL A 212 -4.58 21.77 12.34
CA VAL A 212 -3.21 21.46 12.81
C VAL A 212 -2.94 19.97 12.65
N SER A 213 -3.89 19.11 12.99
CA SER A 213 -3.78 17.66 12.79
C SER A 213 -3.54 17.31 11.32
N SER A 214 -4.24 17.94 10.38
CA SER A 214 -4.03 17.70 8.94
C SER A 214 -2.65 18.15 8.47
N ILE A 215 -2.15 19.27 8.99
CA ILE A 215 -0.80 19.76 8.70
C ILE A 215 0.23 18.77 9.23
N ILE A 216 0.05 18.27 10.47
CA ILE A 216 0.91 17.24 11.06
C ILE A 216 0.91 15.99 10.18
N VAL A 217 -0.27 15.48 9.80
CA VAL A 217 -0.42 14.30 8.94
C VAL A 217 0.36 14.49 7.64
N LEU A 218 0.16 15.61 6.94
CA LEU A 218 0.86 15.89 5.68
C LEU A 218 2.38 15.99 5.86
N GLY A 219 2.85 16.56 6.96
CA GLY A 219 4.28 16.70 7.25
C GLY A 219 4.95 15.38 7.60
N ILE A 220 4.27 14.50 8.36
CA ILE A 220 4.87 13.23 8.82
C ILE A 220 4.59 12.05 7.89
N LEU A 221 3.62 12.15 6.98
CA LEU A 221 3.27 11.06 6.08
C LEU A 221 4.48 10.51 5.29
N PRO A 222 5.36 11.34 4.67
CA PRO A 222 6.51 10.82 3.94
C PRO A 222 7.52 10.07 4.84
N ILE A 223 7.66 10.50 6.10
CA ILE A 223 8.52 9.83 7.09
C ILE A 223 7.96 8.44 7.38
N PHE A 224 6.64 8.34 7.57
CA PHE A 224 5.97 7.07 7.81
C PHE A 224 6.02 6.14 6.59
N GLU A 225 5.85 6.67 5.38
CA GLU A 225 6.04 5.91 4.13
C GLU A 225 7.44 5.32 4.03
N TYR A 226 8.47 6.11 4.35
CA TYR A 226 9.86 5.66 4.36
C TYR A 226 10.12 4.61 5.45
N LEU A 227 9.76 4.88 6.71
CA LEU A 227 9.99 3.97 7.84
C LEU A 227 9.29 2.63 7.65
N PHE A 228 8.11 2.64 7.02
CA PHE A 228 7.27 1.45 6.85
C PHE A 228 7.35 0.83 5.46
N SER A 229 8.16 1.39 4.55
CA SER A 229 8.26 0.95 3.16
C SER A 229 6.88 0.78 2.50
N THR A 230 5.97 1.70 2.79
CA THR A 230 4.61 1.71 2.22
C THR A 230 4.44 2.90 1.28
N VAL A 231 3.42 2.85 0.43
CA VAL A 231 3.08 3.92 -0.51
C VAL A 231 1.61 4.29 -0.35
N THR A 232 1.33 5.58 -0.23
CA THR A 232 -0.04 6.09 -0.29
C THR A 232 -0.46 6.37 -1.73
N ASN A 233 -1.77 6.53 -1.94
CA ASN A 233 -2.31 6.97 -3.23
C ASN A 233 -1.75 8.33 -3.69
N ILE A 234 -1.37 9.21 -2.75
CA ILE A 234 -0.78 10.51 -3.07
C ILE A 234 0.62 10.28 -3.66
N SER A 235 1.47 9.54 -2.95
CA SER A 235 2.84 9.24 -3.41
C SER A 235 2.85 8.40 -4.69
N LEU A 236 1.91 7.46 -4.86
CA LEU A 236 1.72 6.74 -6.13
C LEU A 236 1.35 7.67 -7.29
N LEU A 237 0.51 8.68 -7.07
CA LEU A 237 0.16 9.64 -8.11
C LEU A 237 1.31 10.60 -8.43
N GLU A 238 2.13 10.94 -7.43
CA GLU A 238 3.36 11.71 -7.64
C GLU A 238 4.37 10.90 -8.48
N LEU A 239 4.49 9.59 -8.25
CA LEU A 239 5.31 8.68 -9.06
C LEU A 239 4.71 8.38 -10.45
N ALA A 240 3.40 8.57 -10.62
CA ALA A 240 2.75 8.41 -11.91
C ALA A 240 2.95 9.60 -12.86
N ASP A 241 3.54 10.70 -12.37
CA ASP A 241 3.81 11.89 -13.16
C ASP A 241 4.99 11.63 -14.12
N PHE A 242 4.78 11.89 -15.42
CA PHE A 242 5.81 11.68 -16.44
C PHE A 242 6.95 12.70 -16.39
N HIS A 243 6.82 13.76 -15.58
CA HIS A 243 7.92 14.65 -15.24
C HIS A 243 8.86 14.08 -14.17
N GLN A 244 8.60 12.86 -13.68
CA GLN A 244 9.55 12.15 -12.85
C GLN A 244 10.81 11.81 -13.67
N PRO A 245 12.03 12.11 -13.19
CA PRO A 245 13.26 12.01 -13.98
C PRO A 245 13.48 10.64 -14.64
N LEU A 246 13.07 9.56 -13.98
CA LEU A 246 13.25 8.19 -14.48
C LEU A 246 12.25 7.82 -15.59
N LEU A 247 11.01 8.31 -15.51
CA LEU A 247 10.02 8.12 -16.57
C LEU A 247 10.33 9.03 -17.77
N GLU A 248 10.79 10.25 -17.52
CA GLU A 248 11.28 11.16 -18.57
C GLU A 248 12.43 10.53 -19.37
N LEU A 249 13.41 9.93 -18.68
CA LEU A 249 14.48 9.17 -19.33
C LEU A 249 13.96 7.98 -20.16
N LEU A 250 12.93 7.28 -19.68
CA LEU A 250 12.31 6.17 -20.41
C LEU A 250 11.65 6.65 -21.70
N ILE A 251 10.95 7.78 -21.65
CA ILE A 251 10.34 8.43 -22.82
C ILE A 251 11.40 8.80 -23.86
N GLU A 252 12.51 9.41 -23.41
CA GLU A 252 13.57 9.89 -24.30
C GLU A 252 14.36 8.75 -24.94
N LYS A 253 14.75 7.74 -24.16
CA LYS A 253 15.73 6.72 -24.59
C LYS A 253 15.12 5.39 -25.03
N ALA A 254 13.94 5.05 -24.54
CA ALA A 254 13.26 3.78 -24.85
C ALA A 254 11.74 4.01 -25.07
N PRO A 255 11.36 4.82 -26.08
CA PRO A 255 9.96 5.24 -26.30
C PRO A 255 9.01 4.07 -26.56
N GLY A 256 9.49 2.98 -27.16
CA GLY A 256 8.70 1.77 -27.38
C GLY A 256 8.39 1.04 -26.07
N THR A 257 9.40 0.89 -25.20
CA THR A 257 9.23 0.35 -23.84
C THR A 257 8.32 1.25 -22.99
N TYR A 258 8.43 2.57 -23.13
CA TYR A 258 7.51 3.50 -22.48
C TYR A 258 6.06 3.27 -22.93
N HIS A 259 5.79 3.23 -24.24
CA HIS A 259 4.46 3.00 -24.78
C HIS A 259 3.89 1.63 -24.36
N HIS A 260 4.73 0.60 -24.35
CA HIS A 260 4.41 -0.71 -23.80
C HIS A 260 3.94 -0.62 -22.34
N SER A 261 4.75 0.02 -21.50
CA SER A 261 4.48 0.16 -20.06
C SER A 261 3.17 0.91 -19.78
N LEU A 262 2.78 1.87 -20.63
CA LEU A 262 1.48 2.53 -20.54
C LEU A 262 0.30 1.59 -20.81
N ILE A 263 0.40 0.74 -21.84
CA ILE A 263 -0.65 -0.24 -22.16
C ILE A 263 -0.76 -1.28 -21.04
N VAL A 264 0.39 -1.82 -20.60
CA VAL A 264 0.44 -2.76 -19.47
C VAL A 264 -0.15 -2.13 -18.21
N GLY A 265 0.14 -0.85 -17.94
CA GLY A 265 -0.46 -0.10 -16.83
C GLY A 265 -1.98 0.02 -16.92
N ASN A 266 -2.53 0.30 -18.10
CA ASN A 266 -3.99 0.38 -18.31
C ASN A 266 -4.69 -0.97 -18.15
N LEU A 267 -4.09 -2.04 -18.70
CA LEU A 267 -4.54 -3.42 -18.53
C LEU A 267 -4.54 -3.78 -17.03
N SER A 268 -3.43 -3.53 -16.36
CA SER A 268 -3.21 -3.88 -14.96
C SER A 268 -4.14 -3.11 -14.02
N GLU A 269 -4.33 -1.79 -14.22
CA GLU A 269 -5.25 -0.97 -13.42
C GLU A 269 -6.68 -1.53 -13.48
N THR A 270 -7.14 -1.80 -14.70
CA THR A 270 -8.52 -2.23 -14.93
C THR A 270 -8.76 -3.64 -14.41
N ALA A 271 -7.79 -4.54 -14.60
CA ALA A 271 -7.84 -5.91 -14.12
C ALA A 271 -7.84 -5.97 -12.59
N ALA A 272 -6.91 -5.27 -11.93
CA ALA A 272 -6.85 -5.17 -10.48
C ALA A 272 -8.15 -4.63 -9.87
N ARG A 273 -8.73 -3.59 -10.47
CA ARG A 273 -10.02 -3.03 -10.04
C ARG A 273 -11.15 -4.05 -10.10
N SER A 274 -11.18 -4.92 -11.12
CA SER A 274 -12.25 -5.91 -11.32
C SER A 274 -12.27 -7.04 -10.25
N ILE A 275 -11.13 -7.25 -9.59
CA ILE A 275 -10.97 -8.27 -8.55
C ILE A 275 -10.80 -7.68 -7.13
N GLY A 276 -10.84 -6.36 -6.99
CA GLY A 276 -10.66 -5.68 -5.70
C GLY A 276 -9.19 -5.59 -5.22
N ALA A 277 -8.22 -5.78 -6.11
CA ALA A 277 -6.81 -5.53 -5.84
C ALA A 277 -6.45 -4.03 -5.97
N ASN A 278 -5.24 -3.63 -5.58
CA ASN A 278 -4.82 -2.24 -5.62
C ASN A 278 -4.51 -1.76 -7.05
N ALA A 279 -5.55 -1.25 -7.72
CA ALA A 279 -5.48 -0.78 -9.10
C ALA A 279 -4.43 0.31 -9.36
N LEU A 280 -4.29 1.28 -8.45
CA LEU A 280 -3.34 2.37 -8.63
C LEU A 280 -1.90 1.87 -8.49
N LEU A 281 -1.64 0.98 -7.52
CA LEU A 281 -0.33 0.35 -7.35
C LEU A 281 0.04 -0.49 -8.59
N SER A 282 -0.88 -1.32 -9.10
CA SER A 282 -0.63 -2.11 -10.33
C SER A 282 -0.30 -1.23 -11.53
N ARG A 283 -1.00 -0.10 -11.69
CA ARG A 283 -0.72 0.84 -12.79
C ARG A 283 0.67 1.45 -12.68
N VAL A 284 1.00 1.98 -11.51
CA VAL A 284 2.28 2.68 -11.31
C VAL A 284 3.43 1.66 -11.32
N GLY A 285 3.26 0.49 -10.72
CA GLY A 285 4.20 -0.62 -10.81
C GLY A 285 4.51 -1.00 -12.27
N ALA A 286 3.48 -1.09 -13.11
CA ALA A 286 3.65 -1.34 -14.54
C ALA A 286 4.40 -0.22 -15.28
N TYR A 287 4.32 1.05 -14.86
CA TYR A 287 5.12 2.12 -15.49
C TYR A 287 6.63 1.93 -15.28
N TYR A 288 7.00 1.31 -14.17
CA TYR A 288 8.41 1.13 -13.79
C TYR A 288 8.95 -0.27 -14.06
N HIS A 289 8.12 -1.28 -14.35
CA HIS A 289 8.55 -2.69 -14.39
C HIS A 289 9.74 -2.95 -15.33
N ASP A 290 9.81 -2.17 -16.41
CA ASP A 290 10.72 -2.37 -17.54
C ASP A 290 11.86 -1.34 -17.63
N ILE A 291 12.04 -0.48 -16.61
CA ILE A 291 13.04 0.60 -16.65
C ILE A 291 14.47 0.11 -16.87
N GLY A 292 14.76 -1.17 -16.58
CA GLY A 292 16.08 -1.75 -16.82
C GLY A 292 16.47 -1.75 -18.29
N LYS A 293 15.49 -1.78 -19.20
CA LYS A 293 15.74 -1.71 -20.65
C LYS A 293 16.45 -0.43 -21.08
N LEU A 294 16.44 0.63 -20.25
CA LEU A 294 17.17 1.88 -20.47
C LEU A 294 18.66 1.71 -20.73
N GLN A 295 19.30 0.65 -20.22
CA GLN A 295 20.74 0.45 -20.41
C GLN A 295 21.09 0.02 -21.83
N LYS A 296 20.21 -0.75 -22.47
CA LYS A 296 20.41 -1.30 -23.82
C LYS A 296 19.10 -1.31 -24.62
N PRO A 297 18.45 -0.15 -24.85
CA PRO A 297 17.12 -0.10 -25.46
C PRO A 297 17.05 -0.81 -26.81
N GLU A 298 18.13 -0.70 -27.61
CA GLU A 298 18.25 -1.24 -28.96
C GLU A 298 18.24 -2.77 -29.04
N TYR A 299 18.31 -3.49 -27.91
CA TYR A 299 18.17 -4.94 -27.86
C TYR A 299 16.73 -5.40 -27.61
N PHE A 300 15.80 -4.48 -27.31
CA PHE A 300 14.41 -4.83 -27.07
C PHE A 300 13.57 -4.51 -28.31
N SER A 301 12.76 -5.48 -28.73
CA SER A 301 12.09 -5.43 -30.04
C SER A 301 11.15 -4.24 -30.23
N GLU A 302 10.55 -3.76 -29.15
CA GLU A 302 9.64 -2.61 -29.15
C GLU A 302 10.35 -1.28 -29.41
N ASN A 303 11.68 -1.22 -29.24
CA ASN A 303 12.50 -0.04 -29.53
C ASN A 303 13.31 -0.18 -30.84
N GLN A 304 13.13 -1.27 -31.58
CA GLN A 304 13.84 -1.52 -32.83
C GLN A 304 12.94 -1.27 -34.05
N ASP A 305 13.56 -0.84 -35.15
CA ASP A 305 12.92 -0.82 -36.45
C ASP A 305 12.66 -2.25 -36.93
N ARG A 306 11.56 -2.46 -37.66
CA ARG A 306 11.11 -3.80 -38.10
C ARG A 306 12.11 -4.56 -38.98
N GLU A 307 13.07 -3.87 -39.58
CA GLU A 307 14.00 -4.43 -40.56
C GLU A 307 15.34 -4.89 -39.95
N THR A 308 15.65 -4.51 -38.70
CA THR A 308 16.94 -4.82 -38.09
C THR A 308 16.75 -5.36 -36.67
N ASN A 309 17.22 -6.58 -36.42
CA ASN A 309 17.22 -7.18 -35.08
C ASN A 309 18.65 -7.37 -34.55
N LYS A 310 18.99 -6.69 -33.45
CA LYS A 310 20.32 -6.81 -32.82
C LYS A 310 20.67 -8.22 -32.35
N HIS A 311 19.67 -9.08 -32.15
CA HIS A 311 19.88 -10.47 -31.75
C HIS A 311 20.26 -11.40 -32.90
N ASP A 312 20.15 -10.98 -34.16
CA ASP A 312 20.45 -11.86 -35.31
C ASP A 312 21.92 -12.26 -35.34
N THR A 313 22.81 -11.33 -34.97
CA THR A 313 24.27 -11.53 -34.92
C THR A 313 24.77 -12.13 -33.61
N LEU A 314 23.90 -12.36 -32.62
CA LEU A 314 24.26 -12.88 -31.31
C LEU A 314 23.95 -14.36 -31.16
N THR A 315 24.74 -15.05 -30.34
CA THR A 315 24.38 -16.40 -29.88
C THR A 315 23.12 -16.34 -29.00
N PRO A 316 22.33 -17.43 -28.94
CA PRO A 316 21.17 -17.50 -28.05
C PRO A 316 21.53 -17.27 -26.58
N THR A 317 22.70 -17.77 -26.14
CA THR A 317 23.23 -17.56 -24.79
C THR A 317 23.54 -16.09 -24.50
N MET A 318 24.12 -15.35 -25.44
CA MET A 318 24.36 -13.91 -25.27
C MET A 318 23.04 -13.13 -25.26
N SER A 319 22.12 -13.50 -26.16
CA SER A 319 20.80 -12.87 -26.24
C SER A 319 20.00 -13.03 -24.96
N LYS A 320 19.91 -14.24 -24.40
CA LYS A 320 19.22 -14.46 -23.12
C LYS A 320 19.86 -13.64 -22.00
N LEU A 321 21.19 -13.49 -21.98
CA LEU A 321 21.87 -12.76 -20.90
C LEU A 321 21.50 -11.29 -20.94
N ILE A 322 21.49 -10.68 -22.13
CA ILE A 322 21.05 -9.29 -22.31
C ILE A 322 19.59 -9.13 -21.88
N ILE A 323 18.71 -10.00 -22.39
CA ILE A 323 17.28 -9.95 -22.08
C ILE A 323 17.03 -10.17 -20.59
N MET A 324 17.68 -11.12 -19.93
CA MET A 324 17.44 -11.36 -18.50
C MET A 324 18.04 -10.27 -17.60
N ASN A 325 19.12 -9.61 -18.05
CA ASN A 325 19.82 -8.62 -17.22
C ASN A 325 19.02 -7.32 -17.00
N HIS A 326 18.00 -7.02 -17.82
CA HIS A 326 17.17 -5.82 -17.61
C HIS A 326 16.50 -5.83 -16.24
N VAL A 327 16.12 -7.01 -15.69
CA VAL A 327 15.54 -7.09 -14.34
C VAL A 327 16.55 -6.57 -13.31
N LYS A 328 17.79 -7.05 -13.37
CA LYS A 328 18.86 -6.62 -12.46
C LYS A 328 19.20 -5.14 -12.64
N GLU A 329 19.34 -4.68 -13.88
CA GLU A 329 19.60 -3.27 -14.19
C GLU A 329 18.47 -2.37 -13.71
N GLY A 330 17.22 -2.81 -13.84
CA GLY A 330 16.04 -2.10 -13.37
C GLY A 330 16.01 -1.98 -11.86
N ILE A 331 16.34 -3.04 -11.11
CA ILE A 331 16.44 -3.00 -9.65
C ILE A 331 17.52 -2.01 -9.20
N GLU A 332 18.69 -2.02 -9.84
CA GLU A 332 19.77 -1.10 -9.50
C GLU A 332 19.43 0.36 -9.83
N LEU A 333 18.75 0.61 -10.96
CA LEU A 333 18.19 1.93 -11.28
C LEU A 333 17.13 2.35 -10.25
N ALA A 334 16.19 1.48 -9.91
CA ALA A 334 15.14 1.79 -8.93
C ALA A 334 15.72 2.17 -7.57
N LYS A 335 16.73 1.43 -7.08
CA LYS A 335 17.46 1.77 -5.85
C LYS A 335 18.19 3.11 -5.96
N LYS A 336 18.87 3.37 -7.08
CA LYS A 336 19.57 4.64 -7.34
C LYS A 336 18.62 5.84 -7.28
N TYR A 337 17.41 5.68 -7.83
CA TYR A 337 16.35 6.69 -7.80
C TYR A 337 15.48 6.64 -6.54
N LYS A 338 15.84 5.82 -5.55
CA LYS A 338 15.15 5.67 -4.26
C LYS A 338 13.66 5.34 -4.40
N LEU A 339 13.31 4.53 -5.40
CA LEU A 339 11.96 4.00 -5.52
C LEU A 339 11.62 3.14 -4.30
N ASN A 340 10.35 3.18 -3.90
CA ASN A 340 9.86 2.38 -2.79
C ASN A 340 10.04 0.88 -3.09
N PRO A 341 10.42 0.04 -2.12
CA PRO A 341 10.57 -1.41 -2.31
C PRO A 341 9.36 -2.08 -2.96
N LEU A 342 8.14 -1.64 -2.67
CA LEU A 342 6.91 -2.16 -3.29
C LEU A 342 6.88 -1.95 -4.81
N LEU A 343 7.55 -0.92 -5.36
CA LEU A 343 7.68 -0.75 -6.81
C LEU A 343 8.84 -1.57 -7.39
N ILE A 344 9.90 -1.80 -6.60
CA ILE A 344 11.02 -2.67 -7.00
C ILE A 344 10.52 -4.10 -7.21
N ASP A 345 9.56 -4.56 -6.41
CA ASP A 345 8.93 -5.88 -6.56
C ASP A 345 8.31 -6.09 -7.95
N PHE A 346 7.74 -5.04 -8.57
CA PHE A 346 7.21 -5.15 -9.94
C PHE A 346 8.33 -5.37 -10.97
N ILE A 347 9.49 -4.74 -10.77
CA ILE A 347 10.65 -4.93 -11.63
C ILE A 347 11.21 -6.33 -11.46
N GLU A 348 11.37 -6.79 -10.22
CA GLU A 348 11.98 -8.08 -9.93
C GLU A 348 11.09 -9.27 -10.34
N GLN A 349 9.77 -9.14 -10.14
CA GLN A 349 8.84 -10.28 -10.22
C GLN A 349 8.03 -10.35 -11.51
N HIS A 350 7.99 -9.33 -12.37
CA HIS A 350 7.06 -9.32 -13.53
C HIS A 350 7.31 -10.44 -14.55
N HIS A 351 8.47 -11.07 -14.55
CA HIS A 351 8.71 -12.29 -15.34
C HIS A 351 8.68 -13.58 -14.52
N GLY A 352 8.63 -13.50 -13.18
CA GLY A 352 8.76 -14.65 -12.29
C GLY A 352 10.02 -15.47 -12.63
N ASN A 353 9.86 -16.78 -12.75
CA ASN A 353 10.89 -17.67 -13.29
C ASN A 353 10.54 -18.22 -14.68
N SER A 354 9.85 -17.41 -15.49
CA SER A 354 9.41 -17.80 -16.83
C SER A 354 10.59 -18.19 -17.73
N LEU A 355 10.34 -19.08 -18.67
CA LEU A 355 11.31 -19.44 -19.69
C LEU A 355 11.41 -18.36 -20.78
N VAL A 356 12.63 -17.94 -21.11
CA VAL A 356 12.92 -17.10 -22.28
C VAL A 356 12.84 -17.97 -23.55
N TYR A 357 11.60 -18.33 -23.91
CA TYR A 357 11.28 -19.42 -24.83
C TYR A 357 11.93 -19.29 -26.21
N TYR A 358 11.87 -18.10 -26.82
CA TYR A 358 12.42 -17.88 -28.16
C TYR A 358 13.91 -18.22 -28.25
N PHE A 359 14.72 -17.72 -27.31
CA PHE A 359 16.15 -17.98 -27.30
C PHE A 359 16.49 -19.40 -26.84
N TYR A 360 15.67 -20.01 -25.97
CA TYR A 360 15.81 -21.43 -25.64
C TYR A 360 15.60 -22.32 -26.87
N ARG A 361 14.54 -22.07 -27.65
CA ARG A 361 14.26 -22.77 -28.91
C ARG A 361 15.38 -22.58 -29.93
N ARG A 362 15.83 -21.34 -30.14
CA ARG A 362 16.95 -21.04 -31.04
C ARG A 362 18.24 -21.74 -30.58
N ALA A 363 18.46 -21.88 -29.27
CA ALA A 363 19.60 -22.63 -28.73
C ALA A 363 19.51 -24.12 -29.06
N LEU A 364 18.36 -24.75 -28.81
CA LEU A 364 18.10 -26.15 -29.17
C LEU A 364 18.27 -26.40 -30.67
N GLU A 365 17.81 -25.49 -31.52
CA GLU A 365 17.91 -25.62 -32.97
C GLU A 365 19.35 -25.41 -33.47
N SER A 366 20.14 -24.58 -32.79
CA SER A 366 21.51 -24.22 -33.20
C SER A 366 22.59 -25.29 -33.01
N HIS A 367 22.26 -26.49 -32.49
CA HIS A 367 23.10 -27.70 -32.37
C HIS A 367 24.63 -27.43 -32.43
N GLN A 368 25.20 -26.79 -31.40
CA GLN A 368 26.61 -27.04 -31.10
C GLN A 368 26.65 -28.41 -30.41
N GLU A 369 26.95 -29.46 -31.18
CA GLU A 369 26.76 -30.91 -30.96
C GLU A 369 27.27 -31.53 -29.64
N ASN A 370 27.64 -30.78 -28.60
CA ASN A 370 28.19 -31.33 -27.35
C ASN A 370 27.76 -30.60 -26.06
N GLN A 371 26.68 -29.80 -26.06
CA GLN A 371 26.14 -29.21 -24.83
C GLN A 371 24.70 -29.63 -24.58
N ASP A 372 24.47 -30.23 -23.41
CA ASP A 372 23.14 -30.48 -22.85
C ASP A 372 22.49 -29.12 -22.49
N ILE A 373 21.60 -28.61 -23.37
CA ILE A 373 20.96 -27.31 -23.21
C ILE A 373 19.80 -27.43 -22.23
N LYS A 374 20.11 -27.12 -20.97
CA LYS A 374 19.16 -27.14 -19.86
C LYS A 374 18.25 -25.92 -19.86
N GLU A 375 16.95 -26.17 -19.65
CA GLU A 375 15.91 -25.16 -19.59
C GLU A 375 16.15 -24.14 -18.46
N GLU A 376 16.68 -24.60 -17.33
CA GLU A 376 17.01 -23.78 -16.16
C GLU A 376 17.96 -22.64 -16.52
N GLY A 377 18.85 -22.84 -17.50
CA GLY A 377 19.75 -21.81 -17.97
C GLY A 377 19.05 -20.66 -18.69
N PHE A 378 17.81 -20.83 -19.15
CA PHE A 378 17.03 -19.85 -19.91
C PHE A 378 15.83 -19.31 -19.14
N ARG A 379 15.67 -19.69 -17.87
CA ARG A 379 14.62 -19.14 -17.00
C ARG A 379 15.10 -17.91 -16.26
N TYR A 380 14.21 -16.94 -16.09
CA TYR A 380 14.45 -15.82 -15.16
C TYR A 380 14.74 -16.36 -13.75
N PRO A 381 15.62 -15.70 -12.98
CA PRO A 381 15.98 -16.16 -11.64
C PRO A 381 14.82 -16.06 -10.63
N GLY A 382 13.74 -15.34 -10.95
CA GLY A 382 12.65 -15.06 -10.02
C GLY A 382 12.95 -13.91 -9.06
N PRO A 383 12.18 -13.80 -7.96
CA PRO A 383 11.17 -14.76 -7.50
C PRO A 383 9.86 -14.68 -8.30
N LYS A 384 8.97 -15.67 -8.12
CA LYS A 384 7.61 -15.62 -8.67
C LYS A 384 6.83 -14.44 -8.07
N PRO A 385 5.84 -13.89 -8.78
CA PRO A 385 4.94 -12.90 -8.22
C PRO A 385 4.32 -13.38 -6.91
N ASN A 386 4.48 -12.56 -5.89
CA ASN A 386 4.01 -12.91 -4.55
C ASN A 386 2.73 -12.13 -4.18
N SER A 387 2.30 -11.16 -4.98
CA SER A 387 1.09 -10.36 -4.74
C SER A 387 0.13 -10.48 -5.92
N LYS A 388 -1.16 -10.14 -5.71
CA LYS A 388 -2.12 -10.07 -6.81
C LYS A 388 -1.68 -9.03 -7.83
N GLU A 389 -1.14 -7.92 -7.36
CA GLU A 389 -0.75 -6.78 -8.18
C GLU A 389 0.45 -7.11 -9.08
N THR A 390 1.51 -7.72 -8.54
CA THR A 390 2.67 -8.14 -9.35
C THR A 390 2.31 -9.29 -10.31
N ALA A 391 1.43 -10.19 -9.90
CA ALA A 391 0.93 -11.26 -10.77
C ALA A 391 0.09 -10.71 -11.94
N ILE A 392 -0.76 -9.71 -11.69
CA ILE A 392 -1.52 -9.02 -12.75
C ILE A 392 -0.57 -8.36 -13.76
N VAL A 393 0.50 -7.71 -13.30
CA VAL A 393 1.49 -7.09 -14.20
C VAL A 393 2.22 -8.15 -15.02
N LEU A 394 2.63 -9.27 -14.41
CA LEU A 394 3.22 -10.41 -15.15
C LEU A 394 2.29 -10.91 -16.26
N LEU A 395 1.00 -11.06 -15.95
CA LEU A 395 0.02 -11.49 -16.95
C LEU A 395 -0.12 -10.41 -18.02
N ALA A 396 -0.41 -9.16 -17.65
CA ALA A 396 -0.62 -8.04 -18.57
C ALA A 396 0.55 -7.82 -19.54
N ASP A 397 1.79 -7.82 -19.04
CA ASP A 397 3.02 -7.76 -19.84
C ASP A 397 3.03 -8.88 -20.90
N SER A 398 2.83 -10.12 -20.45
CA SER A 398 2.86 -11.28 -21.34
C SER A 398 1.78 -11.24 -22.43
N VAL A 399 0.56 -10.79 -22.09
CA VAL A 399 -0.54 -10.75 -23.08
C VAL A 399 -0.40 -9.58 -24.02
N GLU A 400 0.05 -8.42 -23.55
CA GLU A 400 0.30 -7.26 -24.40
C GLU A 400 1.40 -7.55 -25.41
N ALA A 401 2.54 -8.08 -24.95
CA ALA A 401 3.65 -8.43 -25.83
C ALA A 401 3.24 -9.45 -26.90
N ALA A 402 2.45 -10.46 -26.50
CA ALA A 402 1.94 -11.47 -27.43
C ALA A 402 0.90 -10.88 -28.41
N ALA A 403 0.01 -9.99 -27.96
CA ALA A 403 -1.01 -9.38 -28.80
C ALA A 403 -0.40 -8.44 -29.84
N ARG A 404 0.63 -7.69 -29.46
CA ARG A 404 1.40 -6.81 -30.36
C ARG A 404 2.06 -7.57 -31.51
N ALA A 405 2.43 -8.83 -31.29
CA ALA A 405 3.05 -9.68 -32.30
C ALA A 405 2.04 -10.31 -33.30
N LEU A 406 0.73 -10.15 -33.09
CA LEU A 406 -0.29 -10.65 -34.02
C LEU A 406 -0.27 -9.85 -35.33
N LYS A 407 -0.14 -10.55 -36.47
CA LYS A 407 -0.21 -9.92 -37.80
C LYS A 407 -1.59 -9.34 -38.11
N GLU A 408 -2.66 -10.05 -37.71
CA GLU A 408 -4.05 -9.68 -37.97
C GLU A 408 -4.89 -9.90 -36.71
N PRO A 409 -5.03 -8.89 -35.84
CA PRO A 409 -5.75 -9.00 -34.59
C PRO A 409 -7.27 -8.95 -34.82
N SER A 410 -7.91 -10.13 -34.88
CA SER A 410 -9.38 -10.25 -34.78
C SER A 410 -9.80 -10.49 -33.32
N PRO A 411 -11.04 -10.12 -32.92
CA PRO A 411 -11.52 -10.37 -31.55
C PRO A 411 -11.35 -11.83 -31.11
N ALA A 412 -11.69 -12.80 -31.98
CA ALA A 412 -11.54 -14.22 -31.69
C ALA A 412 -10.07 -14.65 -31.49
N LYS A 413 -9.13 -14.12 -32.30
CA LYS A 413 -7.70 -14.40 -32.15
C LYS A 413 -7.13 -13.79 -30.86
N ILE A 414 -7.58 -12.60 -30.49
CA ILE A 414 -7.19 -11.95 -29.22
C ILE A 414 -7.70 -12.78 -28.04
N GLU A 415 -8.96 -13.22 -28.07
CA GLU A 415 -9.55 -14.07 -27.04
C GLU A 415 -8.77 -15.37 -26.86
N GLU A 416 -8.53 -16.11 -27.94
CA GLU A 416 -7.73 -17.34 -27.92
C GLU A 416 -6.33 -17.08 -27.35
N LEU A 417 -5.67 -16.01 -27.79
CA LEU A 417 -4.35 -15.64 -27.33
C LEU A 417 -4.32 -15.34 -25.83
N VAL A 418 -5.27 -14.55 -25.33
CA VAL A 418 -5.34 -14.17 -23.91
C VAL A 418 -5.49 -15.41 -23.05
N HIS A 419 -6.45 -16.27 -23.38
CA HIS A 419 -6.66 -17.52 -22.64
C HIS A 419 -5.43 -18.43 -22.69
N LYS A 420 -4.79 -18.57 -23.85
CA LYS A 420 -3.59 -19.38 -24.01
C LYS A 420 -2.42 -18.86 -23.15
N VAL A 421 -2.15 -17.56 -23.17
CA VAL A 421 -1.06 -16.96 -22.39
C VAL A 421 -1.29 -17.12 -20.89
N ILE A 422 -2.48 -16.80 -20.40
CA ILE A 422 -2.82 -16.93 -18.97
C ILE A 422 -2.74 -18.40 -18.53
N ASN A 423 -3.29 -19.32 -19.32
CA ASN A 423 -3.23 -20.75 -19.02
C ASN A 423 -1.79 -21.28 -19.01
N ASN A 424 -0.93 -20.83 -19.93
CA ASN A 424 0.49 -21.21 -19.92
C ASN A 424 1.20 -20.74 -18.64
N LYS A 425 0.93 -19.51 -18.17
CA LYS A 425 1.50 -19.00 -16.91
C LYS A 425 0.99 -19.78 -15.70
N PHE A 426 -0.28 -20.18 -15.71
CA PHE A 426 -0.88 -21.02 -14.69
C PHE A 426 -0.24 -22.43 -14.66
N ILE A 427 -0.11 -23.08 -15.81
CA ILE A 427 0.52 -24.42 -15.91
C ILE A 427 2.01 -24.39 -15.54
N ASP A 428 2.72 -23.31 -15.88
CA ASP A 428 4.12 -23.10 -15.49
C ASP A 428 4.30 -22.72 -14.01
N GLY A 429 3.20 -22.69 -13.23
CA GLY A 429 3.21 -22.39 -11.80
C GLY A 429 3.62 -20.95 -11.47
N GLN A 430 3.59 -20.01 -12.42
CA GLN A 430 4.03 -18.62 -12.17
C GLN A 430 3.16 -17.91 -11.11
N LEU A 431 1.97 -18.44 -10.83
CA LEU A 431 0.99 -17.84 -9.94
C LEU A 431 0.92 -18.54 -8.56
N ASP A 432 1.77 -19.53 -8.30
CA ASP A 432 1.71 -20.39 -7.09
C ASP A 432 1.93 -19.63 -5.77
N GLU A 433 2.63 -18.49 -5.82
CA GLU A 433 3.04 -17.71 -4.64
C GLU A 433 2.16 -16.47 -4.39
N CYS A 434 1.08 -16.31 -5.16
CA CYS A 434 0.13 -15.21 -5.04
C CYS A 434 -1.31 -15.69 -4.78
N ASP A 435 -2.13 -14.85 -4.16
CA ASP A 435 -3.50 -15.21 -3.75
C ASP A 435 -4.55 -15.06 -4.88
N LEU A 436 -4.17 -15.20 -6.15
CA LEU A 436 -5.12 -15.15 -7.27
C LEU A 436 -5.98 -16.42 -7.32
N THR A 437 -7.30 -16.25 -7.39
CA THR A 437 -8.23 -17.37 -7.57
C THR A 437 -8.52 -17.62 -9.05
N LEU A 438 -9.01 -18.82 -9.42
CA LEU A 438 -9.47 -19.08 -10.78
C LEU A 438 -10.58 -18.10 -11.23
N LYS A 439 -11.45 -17.69 -10.30
CA LYS A 439 -12.46 -16.65 -10.54
C LYS A 439 -11.84 -15.28 -10.85
N ASP A 440 -10.70 -14.97 -10.22
CA ASP A 440 -9.96 -13.74 -10.52
C ASP A 440 -9.36 -13.83 -11.93
N LEU A 441 -8.80 -14.97 -12.35
CA LEU A 441 -8.24 -15.17 -13.69
C LEU A 441 -9.27 -14.99 -14.80
N GLU A 442 -10.50 -15.49 -14.63
CA GLU A 442 -11.59 -15.28 -15.60
C GLU A 442 -11.93 -13.79 -15.78
N LYS A 443 -12.03 -13.06 -14.66
CA LYS A 443 -12.28 -11.61 -14.70
C LYS A 443 -11.14 -10.85 -15.36
N ILE A 444 -9.90 -11.20 -15.03
CA ILE A 444 -8.69 -10.62 -15.62
C ILE A 444 -8.68 -10.86 -17.14
N SER A 445 -8.95 -12.09 -17.57
CA SER A 445 -9.01 -12.49 -18.99
C SER A 445 -10.04 -11.65 -19.74
N ALA A 446 -11.27 -11.55 -19.23
CA ALA A 446 -12.33 -10.75 -19.83
C ALA A 446 -11.95 -9.26 -19.95
N VAL A 447 -11.27 -8.70 -18.95
CA VAL A 447 -10.77 -7.32 -18.99
C VAL A 447 -9.70 -7.14 -20.08
N PHE A 448 -8.72 -8.05 -20.14
CA PHE A 448 -7.66 -7.99 -21.14
C PHE A 448 -8.21 -8.12 -22.56
N ILE A 449 -9.09 -9.08 -22.81
CA ILE A 449 -9.74 -9.26 -24.12
C ILE A 449 -10.42 -7.98 -24.56
N ARG A 450 -11.26 -7.39 -23.69
CA ARG A 450 -12.00 -6.16 -24.02
C ARG A 450 -11.06 -5.00 -24.34
N LEU A 451 -10.01 -4.79 -23.53
CA LEU A 451 -9.10 -3.66 -23.72
C LEU A 451 -8.20 -3.86 -24.94
N LEU A 452 -7.64 -5.06 -25.13
CA LEU A 452 -6.80 -5.39 -26.29
C LEU A 452 -7.59 -5.33 -27.59
N CYS A 453 -8.85 -5.77 -27.61
CA CYS A 453 -9.74 -5.57 -28.75
C CYS A 453 -9.91 -4.07 -29.05
N GLY A 454 -10.11 -3.22 -28.05
CA GLY A 454 -10.21 -1.78 -28.26
C GLY A 454 -8.93 -1.11 -28.77
N ILE A 455 -7.76 -1.64 -28.41
CA ILE A 455 -6.45 -1.10 -28.82
C ILE A 455 -6.08 -1.56 -30.23
N TYR A 456 -6.24 -2.84 -30.53
CA TYR A 456 -5.74 -3.45 -31.77
C TYR A 456 -6.79 -3.65 -32.85
N HIS A 457 -8.08 -3.59 -32.53
CA HIS A 457 -9.13 -3.60 -33.54
C HIS A 457 -9.37 -2.18 -34.06
N SER A 458 -9.16 -1.96 -35.35
CA SER A 458 -9.30 -0.63 -35.95
C SER A 458 -10.76 -0.16 -35.97
N ARG A 459 -10.96 1.15 -35.78
CA ARG A 459 -12.12 1.81 -36.37
C ARG A 459 -12.02 1.58 -37.88
N THR A 460 -13.03 0.91 -38.45
CA THR A 460 -13.27 0.77 -39.88
C THR A 460 -12.76 1.97 -40.68
N ASN A 461 -11.86 1.73 -41.64
CA ASN A 461 -11.44 2.75 -42.61
C ASN A 461 -12.70 3.31 -43.28
N TYR A 462 -12.89 4.63 -43.23
CA TYR A 462 -13.84 5.27 -44.13
C TYR A 462 -13.33 5.02 -45.56
N PRO A 463 -14.18 4.51 -46.47
CA PRO A 463 -13.79 4.36 -47.86
C PRO A 463 -13.38 5.74 -48.39
N ASP A 464 -12.16 5.81 -48.93
CA ASP A 464 -11.72 6.96 -49.70
C ASP A 464 -12.70 7.11 -50.87
N ASN A 465 -13.61 8.08 -50.77
CA ASN A 465 -14.42 8.51 -51.91
C ASN A 465 -13.52 9.23 -52.90
N ARG A 466 -12.66 8.48 -53.60
CA ARG A 466 -12.16 8.89 -54.90
C ARG A 466 -13.30 8.71 -55.89
N ILE A 467 -14.19 9.70 -55.90
CA ILE A 467 -15.04 9.96 -57.05
C ILE A 467 -14.07 10.29 -58.19
N ASN A 468 -13.83 9.32 -59.07
CA ASN A 468 -13.29 9.58 -60.39
C ASN A 468 -14.24 10.59 -61.05
N GLN A 469 -13.81 11.84 -61.18
CA GLN A 469 -14.47 12.78 -62.07
C GLN A 469 -14.00 12.52 -63.50
N PRO A 470 -14.93 12.55 -64.49
CA PRO A 470 -14.71 12.14 -65.87
C PRO A 470 -13.75 13.05 -66.64
#